data_AF-J1K2G1-F1
#
_entry.id   AF-J1K2G1-F1
#
_cell.length_a   1.000
_cell.length_b   1.000
_cell.length_c   1.000
_cell.angle_alpha   90.00
_cell.angle_beta   90.00
_cell.angle_gamma   90.00
#
_symmetry.space_group_name_H-M   'P 1'
#
loop_
_entity.id
_entity.type
_entity.pdbx_description
1 polymer ?
#
loop_
_entity_poly.entity_id
_entity_poly.type
_entity_poly.pdbx_seq_one_letter_code
_entity_poly.pdbx_strand_id
1 'polypeptide(L)'
;MARGGYRIGAGRPKGQASVKIDKKDIKTIKKSAKLSKKSPLEYMLDVMNDESVEENRRDKMAIAAAPYVHERAIDKKLGKKEQKKENAKTAVNIFTQRRTRPKLAINNS
;
A
#
# COMPACT_ATOMS: atom_id res chain seq x y z
N MET A 1 3.71 18.27 19.78
CA MET A 1 3.48 16.82 19.93
C MET A 1 4.80 16.08 19.79
N ALA A 2 5.19 15.30 20.79
CA ALA A 2 6.43 14.51 20.76
C ALA A 2 6.31 13.36 19.75
N ARG A 3 7.30 13.19 18.87
CA ARG A 3 7.36 12.07 17.92
C ARG A 3 7.74 10.79 18.65
N GLY A 4 7.03 9.70 18.40
CA GLY A 4 7.26 8.41 19.07
C GLY A 4 8.69 7.90 18.85
N GLY A 5 9.45 7.78 19.94
CA GLY A 5 10.80 7.18 19.95
C GLY A 5 10.76 5.66 20.05
N TYR A 6 11.95 5.06 20.01
CA TYR A 6 12.15 3.62 20.25
C TYR A 6 11.50 3.19 21.56
N ARG A 7 10.71 2.12 21.52
CA ARG A 7 10.14 1.47 22.72
C ARG A 7 10.69 0.06 22.79
N ILE A 8 11.02 -0.42 23.98
CA ILE A 8 11.39 -1.82 24.21
C ILE A 8 10.26 -2.72 23.67
N GLY A 9 10.62 -3.64 22.78
CA GLY A 9 9.66 -4.52 22.10
C GLY A 9 8.85 -3.89 20.96
N ALA A 10 9.07 -2.62 20.59
CA ALA A 10 8.42 -2.02 19.43
C ALA A 10 9.14 -2.34 18.11
N GLY A 11 8.35 -2.58 17.07
CA GLY A 11 8.82 -2.92 15.73
C GLY A 11 8.71 -4.42 15.43
N ARG A 12 8.96 -4.78 14.17
CA ARG A 12 9.06 -6.19 13.75
C ARG A 12 10.32 -6.79 14.39
N PRO A 13 10.25 -7.97 15.04
CA PRO A 13 11.42 -8.60 15.65
C PRO A 13 12.55 -8.76 14.62
N LYS A 14 13.77 -8.45 15.05
CA LYS A 14 14.96 -8.47 14.21
C LYS A 14 15.17 -9.88 13.67
N GLY A 15 15.30 -10.03 12.36
CA GLY A 15 15.55 -11.31 11.69
C GLY A 15 14.31 -11.99 11.10
N GLN A 16 13.10 -11.49 11.34
CA GLN A 16 11.93 -11.99 10.61
C GLN A 16 11.97 -11.56 9.15
N ALA A 17 12.37 -12.48 8.26
CA ALA A 17 12.28 -12.30 6.82
C ALA A 17 10.82 -12.01 6.41
N SER A 18 10.64 -11.22 5.36
CA SER A 18 9.36 -11.18 4.68
C SER A 18 9.12 -12.54 4.02
N VAL A 19 7.87 -13.01 4.04
CA VAL A 19 7.48 -14.19 3.26
C VAL A 19 7.69 -13.83 1.79
N LYS A 20 8.71 -14.43 1.18
CA LYS A 20 9.04 -14.28 -0.24
C LYS A 20 8.72 -15.59 -0.93
N ILE A 21 8.29 -15.49 -2.17
CA ILE A 21 8.10 -16.67 -3.02
C ILE A 21 9.45 -17.31 -3.28
N ASP A 22 9.49 -18.63 -3.26
CA ASP A 22 10.70 -19.40 -3.48
C ASP A 22 11.24 -19.18 -4.90
N LYS A 23 12.58 -19.20 -5.03
CA LYS A 23 13.24 -19.09 -6.34
C LYS A 23 12.80 -20.18 -7.33
N LYS A 24 12.43 -21.36 -6.81
CA LYS A 24 11.92 -22.48 -7.60
C LYS A 24 10.58 -22.13 -8.23
N ASP A 25 9.67 -21.55 -7.45
CA ASP A 25 8.35 -21.11 -7.91
C ASP A 25 8.46 -20.00 -8.97
N ILE A 26 9.40 -19.06 -8.79
CA ILE A 26 9.66 -18.04 -9.82
C ILE A 26 10.10 -18.68 -11.14
N LYS A 27 10.92 -19.73 -11.08
CA LYS A 27 11.40 -20.44 -12.28
C LYS A 27 10.28 -21.22 -12.95
N THR A 28 9.41 -21.88 -12.19
CA THR A 28 8.26 -22.61 -12.75
C THR A 28 7.28 -21.66 -13.41
N ILE A 29 6.95 -20.53 -12.78
CA ILE A 29 6.07 -19.49 -13.35
C ILE A 29 6.61 -18.97 -14.69
N LYS A 30 7.90 -18.67 -14.77
CA LYS A 30 8.52 -18.22 -16.03
C LYS A 30 8.45 -19.28 -17.12
N LYS A 31 8.65 -20.55 -16.76
CA LYS A 31 8.59 -21.66 -17.71
C LYS A 31 7.18 -21.88 -18.22
N SER A 32 6.18 -21.90 -17.33
CA SER A 32 4.78 -22.10 -17.69
C SER A 32 4.23 -20.94 -18.51
N ALA A 33 4.54 -19.69 -18.14
CA ALA A 33 4.17 -18.51 -18.92
C ALA A 33 4.76 -18.56 -20.34
N LYS A 34 6.03 -18.96 -20.47
CA LYS A 34 6.68 -19.14 -21.78
C LYS A 34 6.01 -20.23 -22.61
N LEU A 35 5.59 -21.33 -21.98
CA LEU A 35 4.88 -22.43 -22.64
C LEU A 35 3.51 -21.96 -23.16
N SER A 36 2.78 -21.18 -22.36
CA SER A 36 1.48 -20.63 -22.73
C SER A 36 1.58 -19.38 -23.61
N LYS A 37 2.79 -18.95 -24.01
CA LYS A 37 3.07 -17.71 -24.75
C LYS A 37 2.47 -16.44 -24.09
N LYS A 38 2.32 -16.45 -22.76
CA LYS A 38 1.75 -15.35 -21.97
C LYS A 38 2.86 -14.63 -21.21
N SER A 39 2.58 -13.39 -20.79
CA SER A 39 3.48 -12.73 -19.83
C SER A 39 3.43 -13.47 -18.48
N PRO A 40 4.49 -13.41 -17.66
CA PRO A 40 4.47 -14.04 -16.33
C PRO A 40 3.33 -13.55 -15.45
N LEU A 41 2.98 -12.26 -15.53
CA LEU A 41 1.88 -11.69 -14.74
C LEU A 41 0.53 -12.23 -15.20
N GLU A 42 0.30 -12.28 -16.50
CA GLU A 42 -0.94 -12.79 -17.10
C GLU A 42 -1.18 -14.27 -16.74
N TYR A 43 -0.13 -15.07 -16.76
CA TYR A 43 -0.20 -16.45 -16.27
C TYR A 43 -0.57 -16.53 -14.78
N MET A 44 -0.02 -15.66 -13.92
CA MET A 44 -0.40 -15.64 -12.50
C MET A 44 -1.89 -15.32 -12.32
N LEU A 45 -2.41 -14.36 -13.10
CA LEU A 45 -3.82 -13.95 -13.06
C LEU A 45 -4.75 -15.08 -13.54
N ASP A 46 -4.38 -15.81 -14.59
CA ASP A 46 -5.14 -16.97 -15.05
C ASP A 46 -5.25 -18.03 -13.95
N VAL A 47 -4.12 -18.35 -13.29
CA VAL A 47 -4.07 -19.34 -12.22
C VAL A 47 -4.89 -18.90 -11.01
N MET A 48 -4.95 -17.60 -10.70
CA MET A 48 -5.79 -17.07 -9.63
C MET A 48 -7.29 -17.24 -9.90
N ASN A 49 -7.70 -17.13 -11.17
CA ASN A 49 -9.10 -17.21 -11.59
C ASN A 49 -9.60 -18.65 -11.83
N ASP A 50 -8.71 -19.63 -11.90
CA ASP A 50 -9.04 -21.03 -12.19
C ASP A 50 -9.39 -21.81 -10.90
N GLU A 51 -10.67 -22.11 -10.70
CA GLU A 51 -11.18 -22.83 -9.53
C GLU A 51 -10.69 -24.28 -9.44
N SER A 52 -10.23 -24.86 -10.54
CA SER A 52 -9.69 -26.23 -10.57
C SER A 52 -8.28 -26.33 -9.96
N VAL A 53 -7.62 -25.19 -9.72
CA VAL A 53 -6.28 -25.15 -9.16
C VAL A 53 -6.31 -25.19 -7.64
N GLU A 54 -5.40 -25.98 -7.08
CA GLU A 54 -5.06 -26.01 -5.64
C GLU A 54 -5.05 -24.62 -5.00
N GLU A 55 -5.80 -24.46 -3.91
CA GLU A 55 -5.98 -23.19 -3.19
C GLU A 55 -4.63 -22.55 -2.79
N ASN A 56 -3.73 -23.37 -2.23
CA ASN A 56 -2.38 -22.94 -1.85
C ASN A 56 -1.59 -22.36 -3.05
N ARG A 57 -1.81 -22.87 -4.26
CA ARG A 57 -1.14 -22.37 -5.47
C ARG A 57 -1.77 -21.05 -5.91
N ARG A 58 -3.09 -20.90 -5.81
CA ARG A 58 -3.80 -19.65 -6.11
C ARG A 58 -3.35 -18.52 -5.20
N ASP A 59 -3.27 -18.77 -3.89
CA ASP A 59 -2.82 -17.78 -2.90
C ASP A 59 -1.38 -17.34 -3.13
N LYS A 60 -0.49 -18.29 -3.47
CA LYS A 60 0.90 -17.96 -3.82
C LYS A 60 0.98 -17.05 -5.04
N MET A 61 0.17 -17.30 -6.09
CA MET A 61 0.12 -16.44 -7.27
C MET A 61 -0.47 -15.06 -6.94
N ALA A 62 -1.50 -15.00 -6.09
CA ALA A 62 -2.08 -13.74 -5.62
C ALA A 62 -1.05 -12.88 -4.87
N ILE A 63 -0.31 -13.46 -3.93
CA ILE A 63 0.78 -12.78 -3.22
C ILE A 63 1.87 -12.30 -4.20
N ALA A 64 2.18 -13.09 -5.23
CA ALA A 64 3.15 -12.75 -6.27
C ALA A 64 2.73 -11.55 -7.12
N ALA A 65 1.45 -11.52 -7.50
CA ALA A 65 0.87 -10.55 -8.41
C ALA A 65 0.49 -9.23 -7.71
N ALA A 66 0.18 -9.27 -6.41
CA ALA A 66 -0.26 -8.10 -5.62
C ALA A 66 0.59 -6.82 -5.81
N PRO A 67 1.94 -6.86 -5.91
CA PRO A 67 2.76 -5.66 -6.10
C PRO A 67 2.59 -4.95 -7.45
N TYR A 68 1.95 -5.61 -8.41
CA TYR A 68 1.77 -5.17 -9.80
C TYR A 68 0.30 -4.87 -10.13
N VAL A 69 -0.65 -5.49 -9.42
CA VAL A 69 -2.10 -5.30 -9.64
C VAL A 69 -2.62 -4.04 -8.92
N HIS A 70 -2.00 -3.64 -7.81
CA HIS A 70 -2.42 -2.47 -7.04
C HIS A 70 -1.50 -1.27 -7.30
N GLU A 71 -2.11 -0.08 -7.44
CA GLU A 71 -1.37 1.19 -7.46
C GLU A 71 -0.47 1.30 -6.23
N ARG A 72 0.82 1.59 -6.44
CA ARG A 72 1.72 1.74 -5.30
C ARG A 72 1.43 3.07 -4.62
N ALA A 73 1.53 3.10 -3.30
CA ALA A 73 1.35 4.32 -2.52
C ALA A 73 2.32 5.46 -2.91
N ILE A 74 3.42 5.13 -3.62
CA ILE A 74 4.36 6.10 -4.20
C ILE A 74 3.71 6.87 -5.36
N ASP A 75 2.90 6.19 -6.16
CA ASP A 75 2.28 6.77 -7.37
C ASP A 75 1.08 7.66 -6.99
N LYS A 76 0.42 7.35 -5.87
CA LYS A 76 -0.76 8.10 -5.38
C LYS A 76 -0.42 9.27 -4.44
N LYS A 77 0.79 9.31 -3.86
CA LYS A 77 1.18 10.36 -2.92
C LYS A 77 2.10 11.37 -3.60
N LEU A 78 1.76 12.66 -3.48
CA LEU A 78 2.69 13.75 -3.78
C LEU A 78 4.03 13.48 -3.08
N GLY A 79 5.13 13.71 -3.80
CA GLY A 79 6.46 13.41 -3.28
C GLY A 79 6.71 14.10 -1.94
N LYS A 80 7.61 13.56 -1.10
CA LYS A 80 7.88 14.10 0.25
C LYS A 80 8.13 15.62 0.28
N LYS A 81 8.65 16.19 -0.82
CA LYS A 81 8.87 17.64 -0.99
C LYS A 81 7.55 18.39 -1.18
N GLU A 82 6.69 17.92 -2.07
CA GLU A 82 5.41 18.53 -2.38
C GLU A 82 4.43 18.39 -1.22
N GLN A 83 4.41 17.23 -0.56
CA GLN A 83 3.60 17.01 0.64
C GLN A 83 3.99 17.98 1.78
N LYS A 84 5.28 18.32 1.92
CA LYS A 84 5.72 19.36 2.86
C LYS A 84 5.23 20.76 2.45
N LYS A 85 5.22 21.08 1.15
CA LYS A 85 4.71 22.35 0.65
C LYS A 85 3.21 22.49 0.88
N GLU A 86 2.42 21.45 0.60
CA GLU A 86 0.98 21.42 0.86
C GLU A 86 0.67 21.52 2.36
N ASN A 87 1.41 20.80 3.21
CA ASN A 87 1.27 20.93 4.66
C ASN A 87 1.65 22.34 5.16
N ALA A 88 2.64 22.99 4.55
CA ALA A 88 2.99 24.36 4.88
C ALA A 88 1.89 25.35 4.45
N LYS A 89 1.35 25.21 3.24
CA LYS A 89 0.24 26.04 2.73
C LYS A 89 -1.02 25.91 3.58
N THR A 90 -1.41 24.68 3.91
CA THR A 90 -2.57 24.40 4.78
C THR A 90 -2.38 24.97 6.18
N ALA A 91 -1.17 24.83 6.76
CA ALA A 91 -0.85 25.46 8.04
C ALA A 91 -0.97 26.99 8.00
N VAL A 92 -0.41 27.64 6.97
CA VAL A 92 -0.54 29.11 6.81
C VAL A 92 -2.01 29.51 6.76
N ASN A 93 -2.83 28.80 5.99
CA ASN A 93 -4.26 29.09 5.84
C ASN A 93 -5.05 28.99 7.16
N ILE A 94 -4.69 28.04 8.03
CA ILE A 94 -5.32 27.88 9.36
C ILE A 94 -5.04 29.08 10.27
N PHE A 95 -3.85 29.67 10.17
CA PHE A 95 -3.44 30.80 11.02
C PHE A 95 -3.87 32.16 10.47
N THR A 96 -4.02 32.30 9.15
CA THR A 96 -4.35 33.58 8.51
C THR A 96 -5.84 33.80 8.29
N GLN A 97 -6.65 32.74 8.22
CA GLN A 97 -8.10 32.89 8.14
C GLN A 97 -8.66 33.32 9.49
N ARG A 98 -9.26 34.53 9.53
CA ARG A 98 -10.07 34.99 10.67
C ARG A 98 -11.24 34.02 10.85
N ARG A 99 -11.10 33.07 11.77
CA ARG A 99 -12.24 32.25 12.23
C ARG A 99 -13.29 33.21 12.77
N THR A 100 -14.43 33.29 12.09
CA THR A 100 -15.56 34.09 12.57
C THR A 100 -15.97 33.55 13.93
N ARG A 101 -16.00 34.43 14.94
CA ARG A 101 -16.40 34.04 16.30
C ARG A 101 -17.84 33.50 16.22
N PRO A 102 -18.14 32.32 16.80
CA PRO A 102 -19.52 31.84 16.82
C PRO A 102 -20.38 32.87 17.56
N LYS A 103 -21.45 33.33 16.91
CA LYS A 103 -22.40 34.26 17.52
C LYS A 103 -23.28 33.47 18.50
N LEU A 104 -23.34 33.91 19.74
CA LEU A 104 -24.29 33.37 20.72
C LEU A 104 -25.69 33.81 20.28
N ALA A 105 -26.52 32.87 19.83
CA ALA A 105 -27.94 33.11 19.61
C ALA A 105 -28.64 33.07 20.97
N ILE A 106 -28.87 34.25 21.56
CA ILE A 106 -29.65 34.39 22.79
C ILE A 106 -31.10 34.63 22.37
N ASN A 107 -31.92 33.59 22.42
CA ASN A 107 -33.36 33.69 22.22
C ASN A 107 -34.01 33.92 23.58
N ASN A 108 -34.25 35.17 23.94
CA ASN A 108 -35.08 35.49 25.10
C ASN A 108 -36.54 35.53 24.65
N SER A 109 -37.32 34.58 25.16
CA SER A 109 -38.78 34.49 25.04
C SER A 109 -39.46 35.33 26.11
#